data_AF-A0A0E2H8T4-F1
#
_entry.id   AF-A0A0E2H8T4-F1
#
_cell.length_a   1.000
_cell.length_b   1.000
_cell.length_c   1.000
_cell.angle_alpha   90.00
_cell.angle_beta   90.00
_cell.angle_gamma   90.00
#
_symmetry.space_group_name_H-M   'P 1'
#
loop_
_entity.id
_entity.type
_entity.pdbx_description
1 polymer ?
#
loop_
_entity_poly.entity_id
_entity_poly.type
_entity_poly.pdbx_seq_one_letter_code
_entity_poly.pdbx_strand_id
1 'polypeptide(L)' 'MYKLTNKQYEEYQRLCHARDHGQMLTPDGLRLICAGFDYDPEKIGKHMLEMLAKFRNEGLFDIPTCEDEEE' A
#
# COMPACT_ATOMS: atom_id res chain seq x y z
N MET A 1 26.74 4.66 5.31
CA MET A 1 25.86 4.01 4.32
C MET A 1 25.32 2.73 4.95
N TYR A 2 24.04 2.71 5.34
CA TYR A 2 23.44 1.54 5.97
C TYR A 2 23.25 0.45 4.89
N LYS A 3 23.90 -0.70 5.05
CA LYS A 3 23.67 -1.84 4.15
C LYS A 3 22.54 -2.69 4.72
N LEU A 4 21.47 -2.85 3.95
CA LEU A 4 20.43 -3.82 4.24
C LEU A 4 21.04 -5.22 4.35
N THR A 5 20.55 -6.02 5.28
CA THR A 5 20.91 -7.44 5.33
C THR A 5 20.25 -8.17 4.16
N ASN A 6 20.80 -9.32 3.73
CA ASN A 6 20.21 -10.12 2.63
C ASN A 6 18.71 -10.40 2.86
N LYS A 7 18.32 -10.68 4.11
CA LYS A 7 16.91 -10.91 4.46
C LYS A 7 16.02 -9.68 4.23
N GLN A 8 16.50 -8.50 4.61
CA GLN A 8 15.75 -7.27 4.39
C GLN A 8 15.68 -6.89 2.91
N TYR A 9 16.71 -7.23 2.13
CA TYR A 9 16.69 -7.04 0.69
C TYR A 9 15.67 -7.96 0.01
N GLU A 10 15.63 -9.24 0.38
CA GLU A 10 14.62 -10.18 -0.12
C GLU A 10 13.19 -9.73 0.24
N GLU A 11 12.99 -9.24 1.47
CA GLU A 11 11.69 -8.72 1.92
C GLU A 11 11.28 -7.46 1.14
N TYR A 12 12.22 -6.56 0.89
CA TYR A 12 12.01 -5.39 0.03
C TYR A 12 11.60 -5.79 -1.40
N GLN A 13 12.30 -6.74 -2.02
CA GLN A 13 11.95 -7.22 -3.36
C GLN A 13 10.54 -7.83 -3.42
N ARG A 14 10.13 -8.57 -2.38
CA ARG A 14 8.76 -9.10 -2.29
C ARG A 14 7.72 -7.99 -2.18
N LEU A 15 8.01 -6.92 -1.45
CA LEU A 15 7.12 -5.76 -1.33
C LEU A 15 7.00 -5.00 -2.66
N CYS A 16 8.10 -4.81 -3.39
CA CYS A 16 8.08 -4.23 -4.73
C CYS A 16 7.22 -5.07 -5.68
N HIS A 17 7.47 -6.38 -5.75
CA HIS A 17 6.68 -7.29 -6.56
C HIS A 17 5.20 -7.28 -6.18
N ALA A 18 4.86 -7.30 -4.88
CA ALA A 18 3.48 -7.20 -4.43
C ALA A 18 2.82 -5.88 -4.87
N ARG A 19 3.52 -4.74 -4.76
CA ARG A 19 3.03 -3.45 -5.24
C ARG A 19 2.78 -3.46 -6.76
N ASP A 20 3.76 -3.94 -7.54
CA ASP A 20 3.71 -3.91 -9.01
C ASP A 20 2.60 -4.85 -9.54
N HIS A 21 2.32 -5.93 -8.83
CA HIS A 21 1.21 -6.84 -9.12
C HIS A 21 -0.12 -6.44 -8.45
N GLY A 22 -0.25 -5.22 -7.93
CA GLY A 22 -1.50 -4.70 -7.36
C GLY A 22 -1.91 -5.33 -6.02
N GLN A 23 -1.04 -6.10 -5.38
CA GLN A 23 -1.21 -6.64 -4.02
C GLN A 23 -0.83 -5.59 -2.97
N MET A 24 -1.46 -4.41 -3.04
CA MET A 24 -1.20 -3.31 -2.11
C MET A 24 -1.74 -3.59 -0.70
N LEU A 25 -2.70 -4.51 -0.57
CA LEU A 25 -3.32 -4.86 0.70
C LEU A 25 -2.80 -6.22 1.20
N THR A 26 -1.74 -6.21 2.00
CA THR A 26 -1.24 -7.43 2.66
C THR A 26 -2.27 -7.93 3.69
N PRO A 27 -2.29 -9.24 4.02
CA PRO A 27 -3.20 -9.77 5.06
C PRO A 27 -3.09 -9.03 6.40
N ASP A 28 -1.86 -8.66 6.79
CA ASP A 28 -1.62 -7.88 8.01
C ASP A 28 -2.14 -6.44 7.88
N GLY A 29 -1.96 -5.80 6.73
CA GLY A 29 -2.51 -4.48 6.44
C GLY A 29 -4.03 -4.47 6.50
N LEU A 30 -4.67 -5.48 5.90
CA LEU A 30 -6.12 -5.67 5.97
C LEU A 30 -6.58 -5.86 7.42
N ARG A 31 -5.88 -6.69 8.20
CA ARG A 31 -6.22 -6.91 9.62
C ARG A 31 -6.10 -5.64 10.44
N LEU A 32 -5.07 -4.83 10.20
CA LEU A 32 -4.87 -3.54 10.88
C LEU A 32 -6.03 -2.59 10.60
N ILE A 33 -6.42 -2.44 9.32
CA ILE A 33 -7.56 -1.61 8.92
C ILE A 33 -8.83 -2.10 9.61
N CYS A 34 -9.14 -3.40 9.50
CA CYS A 34 -10.37 -3.95 10.08
C CYS A 34 -10.42 -3.77 11.60
N ALA A 35 -9.31 -3.99 12.30
CA ALA A 35 -9.24 -3.79 13.75
C ALA A 35 -9.43 -2.33 14.16
N GLY A 36 -8.95 -1.36 13.37
CA GLY A 36 -9.11 0.07 13.65
C GLY A 36 -10.55 0.59 13.55
N PHE A 37 -11.43 -0.16 12.90
CA PHE A 37 -12.85 0.17 12.74
C PHE A 37 -13.76 -0.85 13.44
N ASP A 38 -13.26 -1.57 14.45
CA ASP A 38 -14.02 -2.58 15.21
C ASP A 38 -14.65 -3.68 14.33
N TYR A 39 -14.05 -3.98 13.18
CA TYR A 39 -14.60 -4.89 12.17
C TYR A 39 -15.99 -4.48 11.65
N ASP A 40 -16.38 -3.21 11.81
CA ASP A 40 -17.63 -2.66 11.29
C ASP A 40 -17.49 -2.38 9.78
N PRO A 41 -18.21 -3.14 8.92
CA PRO A 41 -18.05 -3.03 7.48
C PRO A 41 -18.47 -1.66 6.94
N GLU A 42 -19.46 -1.00 7.55
CA GLU A 42 -19.94 0.31 7.09
C GLU A 42 -18.90 1.40 7.36
N LYS A 43 -18.30 1.38 8.56
CA LYS A 43 -17.23 2.34 8.92
C LYS A 43 -15.99 2.16 8.04
N ILE A 44 -15.58 0.91 7.80
CA ILE A 44 -14.43 0.59 6.95
C ILE A 44 -14.69 1.09 5.52
N GLY A 45 -15.83 0.71 4.94
CA GLY A 45 -16.18 1.09 3.58
C GLY A 45 -16.26 2.61 3.40
N LYS A 46 -16.90 3.30 4.36
CA LYS A 46 -16.99 4.76 4.36
C LYS A 46 -15.60 5.41 4.41
N HIS A 47 -14.75 4.98 5.34
CA HIS A 47 -13.41 5.56 5.48
C HIS A 47 -12.54 5.34 4.23
N MET A 48 -12.60 4.14 3.64
CA MET A 48 -11.88 3.83 2.41
C MET A 48 -12.29 4.72 1.24
N LEU A 49 -13.59 4.92 1.06
CA LEU A 49 -14.12 5.77 -0.01
C LEU A 49 -13.82 7.25 0.21
N GLU A 50 -13.87 7.73 1.45
CA GLU A 50 -13.46 9.10 1.81
C GLU A 50 -11.97 9.33 1.56
N MET A 51 -11.11 8.35 1.91
CA MET A 51 -9.68 8.42 1.63
C MET A 51 -9.40 8.41 0.12
N LEU A 52 -10.07 7.55 -0.63
CA LEU A 52 -9.99 7.49 -2.09
C LEU A 52 -10.35 8.84 -2.73
N ALA A 53 -11.41 9.48 -2.25
CA ALA A 53 -11.83 10.80 -2.72
C ALA A 53 -10.78 11.89 -2.40
N LYS A 54 -10.17 11.85 -1.21
CA LYS A 54 -9.08 12.76 -0.82
C LYS A 54 -7.87 12.62 -1.73
N PHE A 55 -7.38 11.40 -1.95
CA PHE A 55 -6.23 11.15 -2.83
C PHE A 55 -6.48 11.61 -4.26
N ARG A 56 -7.70 11.40 -4.78
CA ARG A 56 -8.09 11.92 -6.09
C ARG A 56 -8.03 13.45 -6.13
N ASN A 57 -8.48 14.13 -5.07
CA ASN A 57 -8.44 15.59 -4.99
C ASN A 57 -7.01 16.13 -4.81
N GLU A 58 -6.13 15.35 -4.19
CA GLU A 58 -4.72 15.69 -3.95
C GLU A 58 -3.79 15.32 -5.12
N GLY A 59 -4.31 14.69 -6.19
CA GLY A 59 -3.52 14.28 -7.36
C GLY A 59 -2.56 13.10 -7.08
N LEU A 60 -2.79 12.36 -5.99
CA LEU A 60 -1.89 11.28 -5.54
C LEU A 60 -2.05 9.96 -6.31
N PHE A 61 -2.86 9.92 -7.36
CA PHE A 61 -3.07 8.72 -8.19
C PHE A 61 -2.09 8.60 -9.36
N ASP A 62 -1.34 9.66 -9.66
CA ASP A 62 -0.38 9.70 -10.76
C ASP A 62 1.05 9.35 -10.30
N ILE A 63 1.19 8.47 -9.28
CA ILE A 63 2.52 8.10 -8.78
C ILE A 63 3.17 7.18 -9.82
N PRO A 64 4.37 7.53 -10.33
CA PRO A 64 5.11 6.67 -11.25
C PRO A 64 5.35 5.30 -10.62
N THR A 65 5.12 4.27 -11.44
CA THR A 65 5.48 2.90 -11.10
C THR A 65 7.00 2.76 -11.12
N CYS A 66 7.58 1.80 -10.39
CA CYS A 66 9.05 1.62 -10.45
C CYS A 66 9.58 1.23 -11.83
N GLU A 67 8.72 1.00 -12.81
CA GLU A 67 9.09 0.82 -14.22
C GLU A 67 9.53 2.14 -14.87
N ASP A 68 9.33 3.29 -14.22
CA ASP A 68 9.59 4.62 -14.77
C ASP A 68 11.01 5.18 -14.45
N GLU A 69 11.91 4.42 -13.82
CA GLU A 69 13.31 4.84 -13.53
C GLU A 69 14.38 4.22 -14.46
N GLU A 70 13.99 3.62 -15.58
CA GLU A 70 14.93 3.15 -16.62
C GLU A 70 14.77 3.90 -17.95
N GLU A 71 15.26 5.16 -18.01
CA GLU A 71 15.70 5.79 -19.27
C GLU A 71 17.00 6.60 -19.09
#